data_AF-A0A519TUN3-F1
#
_entry.id   AF-A0A519TUN3-F1
#
_cell.length_a   1.000
_cell.length_b   1.000
_cell.length_c   1.000
_cell.angle_alpha   90.00
_cell.angle_beta   90.00
_cell.angle_gamma   90.00
#
_symmetry.space_group_name_H-M   'P 1'
#
loop_
_entity.id
_entity.type
_entity.pdbx_description
1 polymer ?
#
loop_
_entity_poly.entity_id
_entity_poly.type
_entity_poly.pdbx_seq_one_letter_code
_entity_poly.pdbx_strand_id
1 'polypeptide(L)'
;MKSQKIIAAFILASAVFVGCKDYLQDGSLSEGPITPEQTWSNDVYARGVLNNAYFGLQDKFDLDGNGAMQASGTDEAINSNLNSNINTFTNGTWAPVKTVDDAYTSIYDGLRTVNLFMANVQTSGIITQPSELQASPSAYEASLQGQIDRLKGQAFC
;
A
#
# COMPACT_ATOMS: atom_id res chain seq x y z
N MET A 1 -64.81 21.57 12.42
CA MET A 1 -63.49 22.22 12.64
C MET A 1 -62.61 21.51 13.68
N LYS A 2 -63.11 21.07 14.86
CA LYS A 2 -62.29 20.33 15.83
C LYS A 2 -61.82 18.95 15.34
N SER A 3 -62.68 18.17 14.67
CA SER A 3 -62.31 16.84 14.13
C SER A 3 -61.26 16.90 13.02
N GLN A 4 -61.32 17.92 12.14
CA GLN A 4 -60.34 18.11 11.08
C GLN A 4 -58.95 18.49 11.60
N LYS A 5 -58.86 19.22 12.73
CA LYS A 5 -57.59 19.52 13.39
C LYS A 5 -56.98 18.27 14.04
N ILE A 6 -57.80 17.36 14.57
CA ILE A 6 -57.35 16.09 15.16
C ILE A 6 -56.82 15.15 14.06
N ILE A 7 -57.52 15.06 12.92
CA ILE A 7 -57.08 14.25 11.78
C ILE A 7 -55.78 14.79 11.19
N ALA A 8 -55.65 16.11 11.03
CA ALA A 8 -54.40 16.74 10.56
C ALA A 8 -53.23 16.50 11.53
N ALA A 9 -53.47 16.54 12.85
CA ALA A 9 -52.45 16.24 13.85
C ALA A 9 -52.01 14.76 13.80
N PHE A 10 -52.94 13.84 13.55
CA PHE A 10 -52.63 12.41 13.42
C PHE A 10 -51.80 12.10 12.17
N ILE A 11 -52.11 12.75 11.03
CA ILE A 11 -51.34 12.62 9.79
C ILE A 11 -49.92 13.18 9.98
N LEU A 12 -49.78 14.34 10.63
CA LEU A 12 -48.48 14.94 10.92
C LEU A 12 -47.66 14.09 11.89
N ALA A 13 -48.29 13.47 12.89
CA ALA A 13 -47.64 12.55 13.82
C ALA A 13 -47.18 11.25 13.12
N SER A 14 -47.94 10.74 12.15
CA SER A 14 -47.57 9.55 11.37
C SER A 14 -46.38 9.79 10.43
N ALA A 15 -46.21 11.03 9.93
CA ALA A 15 -45.08 11.39 9.07
C ALA A 15 -43.73 11.35 9.81
N VAL A 16 -43.72 11.48 11.14
CA VAL A 16 -42.49 11.40 11.97
C VAL A 16 -41.98 9.96 12.07
N PHE A 17 -42.83 8.94 11.83
CA PHE A 17 -42.45 7.53 11.89
C PHE A 17 -41.99 6.95 10.54
N VAL A 18 -42.07 7.72 9.44
CA VAL A 18 -41.55 7.33 8.11
C VAL A 18 -40.14 7.92 7.91
N GLY A 19 -39.25 7.70 8.87
CA GLY A 19 -37.83 7.98 8.70
C GLY A 19 -37.19 6.92 7.79
N CYS A 20 -36.43 7.34 6.78
CA CYS A 20 -35.60 6.45 5.96
C CYS A 20 -34.64 5.66 6.87
N LYS A 21 -34.80 4.33 6.92
CA LYS A 21 -34.03 3.47 7.83
C LYS A 21 -32.55 3.30 7.44
N ASP A 22 -32.16 3.67 6.21
CA ASP A 22 -30.81 3.37 5.68
C ASP A 22 -29.94 4.59 5.36
N TYR A 23 -30.41 5.82 5.60
CA TYR A 23 -29.64 7.03 5.25
C TYR A 23 -28.31 7.15 6.02
N LEU A 24 -28.21 6.55 7.21
CA LEU A 24 -27.00 6.55 8.03
C LEU A 24 -26.32 5.18 8.14
N GLN A 25 -26.86 4.14 7.48
CA GLN A 25 -26.37 2.76 7.62
C GLN A 25 -25.56 2.26 6.42
N ASP A 26 -25.56 2.95 5.28
CA ASP A 26 -24.80 2.45 4.12
C ASP A 26 -23.28 2.65 4.26
N GLY A 27 -22.83 3.42 5.27
CA GLY A 27 -21.41 3.66 5.55
C GLY A 27 -20.65 4.30 4.38
N SER A 28 -21.36 4.71 3.33
CA SER A 28 -20.81 5.35 2.15
C SER A 28 -20.61 6.83 2.47
N LEU A 29 -19.34 7.19 2.56
CA LEU A 29 -18.92 8.50 2.06
C LEU A 29 -19.39 8.55 0.59
N SER A 30 -19.63 9.71 -0.02
CA SER A 30 -20.10 9.75 -1.43
C SER A 30 -19.16 9.04 -2.43
N GLU A 31 -17.97 8.60 -1.97
CA GLU A 31 -17.00 7.77 -2.68
C GLU A 31 -16.60 6.46 -1.95
N GLY A 32 -17.09 6.18 -0.72
CA GLY A 32 -16.82 4.95 0.06
C GLY A 32 -15.34 4.69 0.39
N PRO A 33 -15.03 3.71 1.28
CA PRO A 33 -13.67 3.18 1.37
C PRO A 33 -13.33 2.42 0.08
N ILE A 34 -12.10 2.60 -0.43
CA ILE A 34 -11.64 1.89 -1.62
C ILE A 34 -11.62 0.38 -1.34
N THR A 35 -12.38 -0.39 -2.12
CA THR A 35 -12.40 -1.85 -1.98
C THR A 35 -11.17 -2.50 -2.65
N PRO A 36 -10.79 -3.72 -2.27
CA PRO A 36 -9.73 -4.47 -2.94
C PRO A 36 -9.99 -4.61 -4.46
N GLU A 37 -11.24 -4.87 -4.86
CA GLU A 37 -11.62 -5.04 -6.25
C GLU A 37 -11.45 -3.73 -7.05
N GLN A 38 -11.81 -2.59 -6.45
CA GLN A 38 -11.56 -1.27 -7.04
C GLN A 38 -10.07 -0.97 -7.16
N THR A 39 -9.27 -1.40 -6.18
CA THR A 39 -7.81 -1.21 -6.18
C THR A 39 -7.17 -1.95 -7.34
N TRP A 40 -7.55 -3.22 -7.57
CA TRP A 40 -6.93 -4.05 -8.60
C TRP A 40 -7.50 -3.81 -9.99
N SER A 41 -8.77 -3.43 -10.13
CA SER A 41 -9.36 -3.12 -11.44
C SER A 41 -8.85 -1.81 -12.06
N ASN A 42 -8.38 -0.87 -11.24
CA ASN A 42 -7.83 0.41 -11.69
C ASN A 42 -6.29 0.35 -11.82
N ASP A 43 -5.75 0.62 -13.01
CA ASP A 43 -4.30 0.65 -13.27
C ASP A 43 -3.54 1.56 -12.31
N VAL A 44 -4.05 2.78 -12.05
CA VAL A 44 -3.38 3.77 -11.19
C VAL A 44 -3.30 3.29 -9.76
N TYR A 45 -4.37 2.68 -9.23
CA TYR A 45 -4.39 2.17 -7.86
C TYR A 45 -3.52 0.93 -7.71
N ALA A 46 -3.59 -0.01 -8.66
CA ALA A 46 -2.73 -1.20 -8.65
C ALA A 46 -1.24 -0.83 -8.74
N ARG A 47 -0.88 0.17 -9.56
CA ARG A 47 0.49 0.75 -9.59
C ARG A 47 0.82 1.48 -8.30
N GLY A 48 -0.15 2.12 -7.65
CA GLY A 48 0.00 2.71 -6.32
C GLY A 48 0.45 1.70 -5.28
N VAL A 49 -0.08 0.47 -5.31
CA VAL A 49 0.37 -0.62 -4.41
C VAL A 49 1.83 -0.99 -4.69
N LEU A 50 2.22 -1.10 -5.96
CA LEU A 50 3.62 -1.36 -6.34
C LEU A 50 4.54 -0.21 -5.91
N ASN A 51 4.14 1.04 -6.10
CA ASN A 51 4.88 2.22 -5.66
C ASN A 51 5.05 2.22 -4.14
N ASN A 52 4.02 1.82 -3.40
CA ASN A 52 4.10 1.68 -1.96
C ASN A 52 5.14 0.63 -1.52
N ALA A 53 5.25 -0.47 -2.26
CA ALA A 53 6.26 -1.49 -1.99
C ALA A 53 7.70 -0.92 -2.03
N TYR A 54 7.99 0.06 -2.89
CA TYR A 54 9.30 0.71 -2.93
C TYR A 54 9.62 1.52 -1.67
N PHE A 55 8.64 2.04 -0.95
CA PHE A 55 8.86 2.70 0.34
C PHE A 55 9.24 1.72 1.46
N GLY A 56 9.08 0.40 1.23
CA GLY A 56 9.60 -0.63 2.12
C GLY A 56 11.12 -0.83 2.02
N LEU A 57 11.78 -0.25 1.01
CA LEU A 57 13.23 -0.27 0.92
C LEU A 57 13.81 0.68 1.97
N GLN A 58 14.76 0.17 2.75
CA GLN A 58 15.47 0.98 3.73
C GLN A 58 16.30 2.06 3.04
N ASP A 59 16.29 3.27 3.60
CA ASP A 59 17.29 4.27 3.29
C ASP A 59 18.64 3.81 3.84
N LYS A 60 19.60 3.54 2.94
CA LYS A 60 20.93 3.07 3.29
C LYS A 60 21.93 4.22 3.46
N PHE A 61 21.51 5.46 3.28
CA PHE A 61 22.35 6.64 3.44
C PHE A 61 22.33 7.19 4.87
N ASP A 62 21.35 6.79 5.68
CA ASP A 62 21.25 7.15 7.09
C ASP A 62 20.42 6.13 7.90
N LEU A 63 21.07 5.09 8.42
CA LEU A 63 20.39 3.99 9.12
C LEU A 63 19.78 4.39 10.47
N ASP A 64 20.37 5.38 11.14
CA ASP A 64 20.07 5.72 12.53
C ASP A 64 19.68 7.19 12.74
N GLY A 65 19.45 7.93 11.66
CA GLY A 65 19.16 9.37 11.69
C GLY A 65 20.37 10.26 12.02
N ASN A 66 21.58 9.69 12.05
CA ASN A 66 22.81 10.32 12.48
C ASN A 66 23.99 10.09 11.51
N GLY A 67 23.67 9.77 10.26
CA GLY A 67 24.63 9.55 9.17
C GLY A 67 25.28 8.17 9.21
N ALA A 68 24.65 7.18 9.85
CA ALA A 68 25.17 5.82 9.85
C ALA A 68 25.03 5.14 8.49
N MET A 69 26.13 4.62 7.99
CA MET A 69 26.18 3.66 6.87
C MET A 69 26.63 2.29 7.39
N GLN A 70 26.21 1.21 6.72
CA GLN A 70 26.55 -0.17 7.14
C GLN A 70 28.07 -0.42 7.14
N ALA A 71 28.81 0.24 6.25
CA ALA A 71 30.28 0.17 6.17
C ALA A 71 30.98 0.65 7.46
N SER A 72 30.36 1.53 8.25
CA SER A 72 30.96 2.00 9.51
C SER A 72 30.88 0.97 10.65
N GLY A 73 30.15 -0.13 10.44
CA GLY A 73 30.14 -1.29 11.35
C GLY A 73 31.19 -2.36 11.00
N THR A 74 31.95 -2.17 9.91
CA THR A 74 32.99 -3.10 9.45
C THR A 74 34.36 -2.41 9.50
N ASP A 75 35.39 -3.06 8.95
CA ASP A 75 36.73 -2.48 8.76
C ASP A 75 36.82 -1.53 7.55
N GLU A 76 35.75 -1.36 6.78
CA GLU A 76 35.73 -0.50 5.59
C GLU A 76 35.70 1.00 5.93
N ALA A 77 35.04 1.39 7.03
CA ALA A 77 34.86 2.80 7.40
C ALA A 77 34.73 3.02 8.92
N ILE A 78 34.87 4.28 9.34
CA ILE A 78 34.59 4.72 10.71
C ILE A 78 33.63 5.91 10.63
N ASN A 79 32.55 5.88 11.42
CA ASN A 79 31.64 7.02 11.51
C ASN A 79 32.30 8.17 12.30
N SER A 80 32.35 9.37 11.72
CA SER A 80 32.90 10.56 12.39
C SER A 80 32.01 11.10 13.51
N ASN A 81 30.71 10.81 13.48
CA ASN A 81 29.76 11.19 14.52
C ASN A 81 29.83 10.20 15.67
N LEU A 82 30.46 10.62 16.78
CA LEU A 82 30.61 9.79 17.98
C LEU A 82 29.27 9.40 18.63
N ASN A 83 28.20 10.17 18.40
CA ASN A 83 26.87 9.90 18.94
C ASN A 83 26.05 8.92 18.08
N SER A 84 26.54 8.53 16.91
CA SER A 84 25.84 7.56 16.05
C SER A 84 25.77 6.18 16.73
N ASN A 85 24.61 5.53 16.60
CA ASN A 85 24.35 4.20 17.14
C ASN A 85 25.23 3.14 16.47
N ILE A 86 25.73 3.37 15.24
CA ILE A 86 26.62 2.43 14.53
C ILE A 86 27.91 2.14 15.30
N ASN A 87 28.38 3.09 16.11
CA ASN A 87 29.57 2.93 16.96
C ASN A 87 29.38 1.87 18.06
N THR A 88 28.15 1.39 18.26
CA THR A 88 27.85 0.28 19.15
C THR A 88 28.61 -1.00 18.77
N PHE A 89 28.83 -1.21 17.46
CA PHE A 89 29.60 -2.36 16.95
C PHE A 89 31.09 -2.29 17.31
N THR A 90 31.69 -1.09 17.32
CA THR A 90 33.12 -0.89 17.57
C THR A 90 33.46 -0.69 19.04
N ASN A 91 32.54 -0.11 19.83
CA ASN A 91 32.75 0.19 21.25
C ASN A 91 32.38 -0.97 22.20
N GLY A 92 32.03 -2.15 21.67
CA GLY A 92 31.73 -3.34 22.48
C GLY A 92 30.44 -3.25 23.30
N THR A 93 29.49 -2.38 22.91
CA THR A 93 28.24 -2.16 23.65
C THR A 93 27.02 -2.79 22.98
N TRP A 94 27.23 -3.62 21.95
CA TRP A 94 26.14 -4.29 21.24
C TRP A 94 25.42 -5.30 22.14
N ALA A 95 24.08 -5.25 22.11
CA ALA A 95 23.21 -6.11 22.91
C ALA A 95 21.85 -6.29 22.22
N PRO A 96 21.06 -7.33 22.56
CA PRO A 96 19.75 -7.57 21.97
C PRO A 96 18.75 -6.41 22.10
N VAL A 97 18.93 -5.56 23.11
CA VAL A 97 18.09 -4.36 23.37
C VAL A 97 18.70 -3.07 22.84
N LYS A 98 19.87 -3.13 22.21
CA LYS A 98 20.62 -1.99 21.67
C LYS A 98 21.00 -2.28 20.21
N THR A 99 19.98 -2.32 19.37
CA THR A 99 20.07 -2.52 17.92
C THR A 99 20.41 -1.21 17.22
N VAL A 100 21.03 -1.30 16.04
CA VAL A 100 21.38 -0.12 15.21
C VAL A 100 20.35 0.10 14.10
N ASP A 101 19.82 -0.98 13.50
CA ASP A 101 18.80 -0.94 12.45
C ASP A 101 17.54 -1.75 12.84
N ASP A 102 16.74 -1.25 13.79
CA ASP A 102 15.45 -1.88 14.11
C ASP A 102 14.40 -1.63 13.02
N ALA A 103 14.62 -2.26 11.87
CA ALA A 103 13.83 -2.14 10.67
C ALA A 103 13.22 -3.48 10.25
N TYR A 104 13.20 -4.46 11.17
CA TYR A 104 12.59 -5.76 10.94
C TYR A 104 11.12 -5.59 10.52
N THR A 105 10.34 -4.85 11.31
CA THR A 105 8.92 -4.61 11.04
C THR A 105 8.69 -3.95 9.67
N SER A 106 9.44 -2.89 9.35
CA SER A 106 9.27 -2.17 8.07
C SER A 106 9.63 -3.02 6.86
N ILE A 107 10.69 -3.85 6.95
CA ILE A 107 11.03 -4.80 5.89
C ILE A 107 9.89 -5.81 5.68
N TYR A 108 9.33 -6.37 6.75
CA TYR A 108 8.25 -7.35 6.64
C TYR A 108 6.95 -6.73 6.10
N ASP A 109 6.68 -5.46 6.39
CA ASP A 109 5.54 -4.74 5.82
C ASP A 109 5.73 -4.46 4.33
N GLY A 110 6.95 -4.10 3.90
CA GLY A 110 7.32 -4.04 2.49
C GLY A 110 7.14 -5.39 1.79
N LEU A 111 7.64 -6.47 2.40
CA LEU A 111 7.52 -7.83 1.87
C LEU A 111 6.05 -8.28 1.72
N ARG A 112 5.20 -7.98 2.71
CA ARG A 112 3.76 -8.23 2.63
C ARG A 112 3.11 -7.47 1.48
N THR A 113 3.49 -6.21 1.29
CA THR A 113 2.98 -5.37 0.19
C THR A 113 3.38 -5.95 -1.17
N VAL A 114 4.63 -6.41 -1.33
CA VAL A 114 5.09 -7.11 -2.55
C VAL A 114 4.29 -8.40 -2.77
N ASN A 115 4.12 -9.23 -1.74
CA ASN A 115 3.37 -10.48 -1.86
C ASN A 115 1.91 -10.24 -2.25
N LEU A 116 1.30 -9.21 -1.69
CA LEU A 116 -0.06 -8.79 -2.04
C LEU A 116 -0.14 -8.37 -3.52
N PHE A 117 0.83 -7.61 -4.00
CA PHE A 117 0.92 -7.26 -5.43
C PHE A 117 1.07 -8.50 -6.32
N MET A 118 2.01 -9.39 -6.00
CA MET A 118 2.25 -10.60 -6.78
C MET A 118 1.04 -11.54 -6.86
N ALA A 119 0.22 -11.57 -5.81
CA ALA A 119 -1.01 -12.35 -5.76
C ALA A 119 -2.11 -11.81 -6.69
N ASN A 120 -2.15 -10.50 -6.95
CA ASN A 120 -3.26 -9.84 -7.66
C ASN A 120 -2.87 -9.27 -9.03
N VAL A 121 -1.58 -9.14 -9.34
CA VAL A 121 -1.09 -8.50 -10.57
C VAL A 121 -1.64 -9.15 -11.84
N GLN A 122 -1.84 -10.47 -11.82
CA GLN A 122 -2.33 -11.24 -12.97
C GLN A 122 -3.74 -10.85 -13.44
N THR A 123 -4.57 -10.34 -12.53
CA THR A 123 -5.95 -9.90 -12.82
C THR A 123 -6.10 -8.39 -12.66
N SER A 124 -4.99 -7.67 -12.49
CA SER A 124 -5.02 -6.23 -12.29
C SER A 124 -5.22 -5.48 -13.60
N GLY A 125 -5.77 -4.27 -13.53
CA GLY A 125 -5.93 -3.36 -14.65
C GLY A 125 -4.61 -2.85 -15.25
N ILE A 126 -3.46 -3.25 -14.70
CA ILE A 126 -2.12 -2.94 -15.24
C ILE A 126 -1.88 -3.68 -16.56
N ILE A 127 -2.42 -4.89 -16.68
CA ILE A 127 -2.27 -5.72 -17.87
C ILE A 127 -3.21 -5.16 -18.93
N THR A 128 -2.65 -4.77 -20.07
CA THR A 128 -3.40 -4.21 -21.19
C THR A 128 -4.09 -5.34 -21.95
N GLN A 129 -5.33 -5.14 -22.38
CA GLN A 129 -6.01 -6.16 -23.17
C GLN A 129 -5.30 -6.32 -24.52
N PRO A 130 -5.23 -7.56 -25.08
CA PRO A 130 -4.55 -7.82 -26.36
C PRO A 130 -5.01 -6.93 -27.52
N SER A 131 -6.24 -6.43 -27.49
CA SER A 131 -6.81 -5.52 -28.49
C SER A 131 -6.27 -4.09 -28.44
N GLU A 132 -5.65 -3.69 -27.33
CA GLU A 132 -5.15 -2.33 -27.06
C GLU A 132 -3.63 -2.23 -27.23
N LEU A 133 -2.95 -3.35 -27.43
CA LEU A 133 -1.51 -3.42 -27.68
C LEU A 133 -1.18 -2.84 -29.06
N GLN A 134 -0.54 -1.67 -29.08
CA GLN A 134 0.18 -1.19 -30.27
C GLN A 134 1.30 -2.19 -30.62
N ALA A 135 1.66 -2.26 -31.91
CA ALA A 135 2.60 -3.23 -32.47
C ALA A 135 3.87 -3.40 -31.60
N SER A 136 3.86 -4.45 -30.76
CA SER A 136 4.98 -4.80 -29.91
C SER A 136 6.09 -5.41 -30.77
N PRO A 137 7.37 -5.15 -30.47
CA PRO A 137 8.50 -5.70 -31.24
C PRO A 137 8.55 -7.24 -31.26
N SER A 138 7.81 -7.95 -30.40
CA SER A 138 7.66 -9.40 -30.48
C SER A 138 6.26 -9.89 -30.08
N ALA A 139 5.86 -11.06 -30.60
CA ALA A 139 4.58 -11.69 -30.27
C ALA A 139 4.48 -12.13 -28.80
N TYR A 140 5.63 -12.45 -28.16
CA TYR A 140 5.68 -12.81 -26.74
C TYR A 140 5.39 -11.60 -25.84
N GLU A 141 5.98 -10.45 -26.17
CA GLU A 141 5.78 -9.20 -25.45
C GLU A 141 4.35 -8.66 -25.56
N ALA A 142 3.65 -9.02 -26.64
CA ALA A 142 2.22 -8.75 -26.80
C ALA A 142 1.32 -9.81 -26.14
N SER A 143 1.87 -10.89 -25.60
CA SER A 143 1.09 -11.94 -24.94
C SER A 143 0.76 -11.56 -23.49
N LEU A 144 -0.36 -12.04 -22.99
CA LEU A 144 -0.74 -11.92 -21.58
C LEU A 144 0.36 -12.42 -20.64
N GLN A 145 0.97 -13.56 -20.99
CA GLN A 145 2.02 -14.17 -20.20
C GLN A 145 3.28 -13.29 -20.16
N GLY A 146 3.71 -12.76 -21.30
CA GLY A 146 4.87 -11.85 -21.36
C GLY A 146 4.66 -10.58 -20.53
N GLN A 147 3.44 -10.02 -20.53
CA GLN A 147 3.10 -8.89 -19.67
C GLN A 147 3.19 -9.24 -18.17
N ILE A 148 2.64 -10.40 -17.77
CA ILE A 148 2.73 -10.90 -16.39
C ILE A 148 4.18 -11.12 -15.99
N ASP A 149 4.97 -11.77 -16.84
CA ASP A 149 6.36 -12.11 -16.54
C ASP A 149 7.20 -10.83 -16.40
N ARG A 150 6.91 -9.78 -17.17
CA ARG A 150 7.54 -8.46 -16.99
C ARG A 150 7.19 -7.82 -15.66
N LEU A 151 5.91 -7.82 -15.29
CA LEU A 151 5.46 -7.24 -14.02
C LEU A 151 6.00 -8.02 -12.81
N LYS A 152 6.23 -9.32 -12.96
CA LYS A 152 6.86 -10.17 -11.95
C LYS A 152 8.39 -10.14 -11.98
N GLY A 153 9.01 -9.48 -12.96
CA GLY A 153 10.47 -9.46 -13.13
C GLY A 153 11.06 -10.79 -13.62
N GLN A 154 10.25 -11.66 -14.23
CA GLN A 154 10.61 -12.99 -14.75
C GLN A 154 10.93 -13.00 -16.25
N ALA A 155 10.80 -11.86 -16.94
CA ALA A 155 10.95 -11.77 -18.39
C ALA A 155 12.40 -11.90 -18.91
N PHE A 156 13.41 -11.87 -18.04
CA PHE A 156 14.82 -11.98 -18.42
C PHE A 156 15.61 -12.83 -17.41
N CYS A 157 15.50 -14.15 -17.55
CA CYS A 157 16.37 -15.14 -16.90
C CYS A 157 16.81 -16.17 -17.94
#